data_AF-A0A7C5X3E6-F1
#
_entry.id   AF-A0A7C5X3E6-F1
#
_cell.length_a   1.000
_cell.length_b   1.000
_cell.length_c   1.000
_cell.angle_alpha   90.00
_cell.angle_beta   90.00
_cell.angle_gamma   90.00
#
_symmetry.space_group_name_H-M   'P 1'
#
loop_
_entity.id
_entity.type
_entity.pdbx_description
1 polymer ?
#
loop_
_entity_poly.entity_id
_entity_poly.type
_entity_poly.pdbx_seq_one_letter_code
_entity_poly.pdbx_strand_id
1 'polypeptide(L)'
;MHRATEILQEEHQVIERGLALLERVTRKLAQAESLEPERIAQLLQFFGEFADRCHHGKEEGILFPELERRGIPVEGGPIGVMLMEHEMGRGFIRQMRQCAADLSKEEARRSFCEAAYSYISLLRAHIEKEDTVLFPMADGVLDTEGHKKLVERFDQHEK
;
A
#
# COMPACT_ATOMS: atom_id res chain seq x y z
N MET A 1 -23.83 -2.02 -8.86
CA MET A 1 -23.27 -2.00 -7.49
C MET A 1 -21.82 -2.40 -7.63
N HIS A 2 -20.87 -1.58 -7.18
CA HIS A 2 -19.45 -1.90 -7.29
C HIS A 2 -19.12 -3.10 -6.39
N ARG A 3 -18.24 -3.97 -6.86
CA ARG A 3 -17.66 -5.01 -6.02
C ARG A 3 -16.65 -4.38 -5.08
N ALA A 4 -16.51 -4.95 -3.88
CA ALA A 4 -15.51 -4.48 -2.91
C ALA A 4 -14.08 -4.46 -3.49
N THR A 5 -13.74 -5.46 -4.32
CA THR A 5 -12.47 -5.56 -5.05
C THR A 5 -12.28 -4.43 -6.08
N GLU A 6 -13.34 -3.98 -6.75
CA GLU A 6 -13.27 -2.84 -7.70
C GLU A 6 -12.94 -1.53 -6.98
N ILE A 7 -13.44 -1.32 -5.76
CA ILE A 7 -13.09 -0.15 -4.95
C ILE A 7 -11.60 -0.16 -4.61
N LEU A 8 -11.07 -1.30 -4.17
CA LEU A 8 -9.64 -1.45 -3.85
C LEU A 8 -8.77 -1.24 -5.10
N GLN A 9 -9.20 -1.73 -6.27
CA GLN A 9 -8.51 -1.47 -7.54
C GLN A 9 -8.49 0.02 -7.92
N GLU A 10 -9.57 0.75 -7.67
CA GLU A 10 -9.59 2.20 -7.89
C GLU A 10 -8.62 2.92 -6.93
N GLU A 11 -8.50 2.46 -5.69
CA GLU A 11 -7.53 2.96 -4.71
C GLU A 11 -6.08 2.65 -5.13
N HIS A 12 -5.80 1.45 -5.68
CA HIS A 12 -4.51 1.11 -6.26
C HIS A 12 -4.06 2.12 -7.30
N GLN A 13 -4.97 2.61 -8.16
CA GLN A 13 -4.63 3.64 -9.13
C GLN A 13 -4.19 4.95 -8.47
N VAL A 14 -4.75 5.30 -7.30
CA VAL A 14 -4.32 6.46 -6.51
C VAL A 14 -2.93 6.21 -5.90
N ILE A 15 -2.72 5.02 -5.34
CA ILE A 15 -1.43 4.61 -4.74
C ILE A 15 -0.32 4.62 -5.80
N GLU A 16 -0.55 4.08 -6.99
CA GLU A 16 0.40 4.08 -8.11
C GLU A 16 0.81 5.49 -8.54
N ARG A 17 -0.13 6.46 -8.53
CA ARG A 17 0.21 7.88 -8.77
C ARG A 17 1.12 8.43 -7.67
N GLY A 18 0.88 8.04 -6.42
CA GLY A 18 1.76 8.32 -5.29
C GLY A 18 3.16 7.73 -5.49
N LEU A 19 3.25 6.45 -5.91
CA LEU A 19 4.52 5.76 -6.20
C LEU A 19 5.30 6.46 -7.31
N ALA A 20 4.63 6.89 -8.38
CA ALA A 20 5.26 7.66 -9.46
C ALA A 20 5.77 9.04 -8.99
N LEU A 21 5.13 9.66 -8.01
CA LEU A 21 5.64 10.87 -7.38
C LEU A 21 6.85 10.57 -6.48
N LEU A 22 6.81 9.50 -5.69
CA LEU A 22 7.93 9.06 -4.86
C LEU A 22 9.16 8.74 -5.71
N GLU A 23 8.99 8.08 -6.84
CA GLU A 23 10.09 7.78 -7.76
C GLU A 23 10.75 9.05 -8.31
N ARG A 24 9.95 10.08 -8.64
CA ARG A 24 10.47 11.39 -9.08
C ARG A 24 11.21 12.13 -7.97
N VAL A 25 10.67 12.15 -6.76
CA VAL A 25 11.32 12.71 -5.57
C VAL A 25 12.66 12.01 -5.31
N THR A 26 12.65 10.69 -5.37
CA THR A 26 13.83 9.84 -5.14
C THR A 26 14.92 10.10 -6.18
N ARG A 27 14.57 10.23 -7.47
CA ARG A 27 15.55 10.60 -8.52
C ARG A 27 16.22 11.94 -8.26
N LYS A 28 15.45 12.95 -7.83
CA LYS A 28 15.98 14.29 -7.52
C LYS A 28 16.92 14.26 -6.31
N LEU A 29 16.52 13.55 -5.25
CA LEU A 29 17.38 13.33 -4.08
C LEU A 29 18.67 12.61 -4.46
N ALA A 30 18.62 11.58 -5.31
CA ALA A 30 19.82 10.89 -5.78
C ALA A 30 20.81 11.82 -6.51
N GLN A 31 20.31 12.89 -7.15
CA GLN A 31 21.09 13.92 -7.84
C GLN A 31 21.52 15.08 -6.93
N ALA A 32 21.32 14.96 -5.61
CA ALA A 32 21.59 16.00 -4.63
C ALA A 32 20.82 17.31 -4.86
N GLU A 33 19.68 17.26 -5.58
CA GLU A 33 18.82 18.42 -5.71
C GLU A 33 18.12 18.74 -4.40
N SER A 34 17.99 20.03 -4.09
CA SER A 34 17.19 20.49 -2.96
C SER A 34 15.70 20.25 -3.23
N LEU A 35 15.01 19.71 -2.25
CA LEU A 35 13.56 19.54 -2.24
C LEU A 35 13.01 20.14 -0.95
N GLU A 36 11.83 20.75 -1.06
CA GLU A 36 11.08 21.23 0.10
C GLU A 36 10.77 20.05 1.04
N PRO A 37 11.27 20.05 2.30
CA PRO A 37 11.04 18.97 3.26
C PRO A 37 9.56 18.66 3.46
N GLU A 38 8.70 19.68 3.37
CA GLU A 38 7.25 19.57 3.51
C GLU A 38 6.65 18.67 2.43
N ARG A 39 7.17 18.70 1.19
CA ARG A 39 6.67 17.85 0.10
C ARG A 39 6.99 16.37 0.35
N ILE A 40 8.16 16.09 0.91
CA ILE A 40 8.57 14.73 1.28
C ILE A 40 7.71 14.24 2.45
N ALA A 41 7.51 15.08 3.47
CA ALA A 41 6.67 14.78 4.61
C ALA A 41 5.21 14.49 4.20
N GLN A 42 4.63 15.30 3.33
CA GLN A 42 3.27 15.09 2.80
C GLN A 42 3.15 13.79 2.02
N LEU A 43 4.17 13.44 1.21
CA LEU A 43 4.16 12.19 0.46
C LEU A 43 4.25 10.96 1.37
N LEU A 44 5.12 11.00 2.38
CA LEU A 44 5.20 9.94 3.39
C LEU A 44 3.90 9.85 4.21
N GLN A 45 3.29 10.99 4.55
CA GLN A 45 1.99 11.04 5.20
C GLN A 45 0.91 10.39 4.33
N PHE A 46 0.85 10.68 3.04
CA PHE A 46 -0.08 10.05 2.11
C PHE A 46 0.02 8.51 2.16
N PHE A 47 1.23 7.94 2.10
CA PHE A 47 1.38 6.48 2.18
C PHE A 47 0.99 5.92 3.55
N GLY A 48 1.28 6.63 4.65
CA GLY A 48 0.87 6.19 5.99
C GLY A 48 -0.64 6.24 6.21
N GLU A 49 -1.32 7.29 5.73
CA GLU A 49 -2.75 7.47 5.97
C GLU A 49 -3.62 6.79 4.92
N PHE A 50 -3.31 6.96 3.63
CA PHE A 50 -4.12 6.43 2.54
C PHE A 50 -3.75 4.98 2.20
N ALA A 51 -2.49 4.71 1.85
CA ALA A 51 -2.11 3.35 1.42
C ALA A 51 -2.18 2.35 2.60
N ASP A 52 -1.68 2.72 3.77
CA ASP A 52 -1.65 1.80 4.92
C ASP A 52 -2.93 1.87 5.75
N ARG A 53 -3.18 2.97 6.48
CA ARG A 53 -4.30 3.02 7.43
C ARG A 53 -5.67 2.86 6.76
N CYS A 54 -5.89 3.47 5.60
CA CYS A 54 -7.15 3.34 4.88
C CYS A 54 -7.21 2.03 4.10
N HIS A 55 -6.39 1.91 3.05
CA HIS A 55 -6.46 0.82 2.08
C HIS A 55 -6.04 -0.55 2.66
N HIS A 56 -4.81 -0.72 3.15
CA HIS A 56 -4.44 -1.98 3.83
C HIS A 56 -5.32 -2.22 5.07
N GLY A 57 -5.80 -1.17 5.75
CA GLY A 57 -6.74 -1.31 6.86
C GLY A 57 -8.06 -2.00 6.47
N LYS A 58 -8.59 -1.71 5.28
CA LYS A 58 -9.74 -2.43 4.70
C LYS A 58 -9.38 -3.88 4.39
N GLU A 59 -8.17 -4.12 3.90
CA GLU A 59 -7.75 -5.48 3.55
C GLU A 59 -7.56 -6.34 4.79
N GLU A 60 -6.67 -5.92 5.69
CA GLU A 60 -6.30 -6.66 6.91
C GLU A 60 -7.49 -6.80 7.88
N GLY A 61 -8.32 -5.75 8.02
CA GLY A 61 -9.41 -5.72 8.99
C GLY A 61 -10.76 -6.22 8.46
N ILE A 62 -10.98 -6.19 7.14
CA ILE A 62 -12.31 -6.39 6.56
C ILE A 62 -12.32 -7.49 5.49
N LEU A 63 -11.51 -7.37 4.44
CA LEU A 63 -11.51 -8.30 3.31
C LEU A 63 -10.84 -9.63 3.66
N PHE A 64 -9.58 -9.63 4.08
CA PHE A 64 -8.81 -10.85 4.34
C PHE A 64 -9.47 -11.77 5.37
N PRO A 65 -10.04 -11.27 6.50
CA PRO A 65 -10.77 -12.13 7.43
C PRO A 65 -12.03 -12.77 6.82
N GLU A 66 -12.68 -12.11 5.86
CA GLU A 66 -13.82 -12.69 5.15
C GLU A 66 -13.38 -13.74 4.12
N LEU A 67 -12.27 -13.49 3.42
CA LEU A 67 -11.70 -14.45 2.47
C LEU A 67 -11.20 -15.71 3.18
N GLU A 68 -10.59 -15.57 4.36
CA GLU A 68 -10.19 -16.70 5.21
C GLU A 68 -11.40 -17.54 5.62
N ARG A 69 -12.48 -16.91 6.09
CA ARG A 69 -13.75 -17.60 6.42
C ARG A 69 -14.35 -18.35 5.23
N ARG A 70 -14.06 -17.91 4.01
CA ARG A 70 -14.51 -18.52 2.76
C ARG A 70 -13.51 -19.52 2.17
N GLY A 71 -12.45 -19.84 2.90
CA GLY A 71 -11.52 -20.92 2.59
C GLY A 71 -10.26 -20.51 1.82
N ILE A 72 -9.98 -19.21 1.66
CA ILE A 72 -8.69 -18.75 1.15
C ILE A 72 -7.67 -18.76 2.31
N PRO A 73 -6.62 -19.60 2.28
CA PRO A 73 -5.76 -19.78 3.44
C PRO A 73 -4.86 -18.56 3.69
N VAL A 74 -4.57 -18.32 4.97
CA VAL A 74 -3.54 -17.37 5.42
C VAL A 74 -2.18 -18.05 5.41
N GLU A 75 -2.00 -19.11 6.19
CA GLU A 75 -0.75 -19.85 6.25
C GLU A 75 -0.50 -20.62 4.95
N GLY A 76 0.66 -20.36 4.32
CA GLY A 76 1.01 -20.93 3.02
C GLY A 76 0.13 -20.45 1.85
N GLY A 77 -0.75 -19.46 2.07
CA GLY A 77 -1.67 -18.93 1.09
C GLY A 77 -1.39 -17.48 0.70
N PRO A 78 -2.17 -16.93 -0.26
CA PRO A 78 -1.93 -15.59 -0.78
C PRO A 78 -2.14 -14.49 0.27
N ILE A 79 -3.08 -14.65 1.21
CA ILE A 79 -3.32 -13.67 2.28
C ILE A 79 -2.09 -13.50 3.17
N GLY A 80 -1.42 -14.60 3.55
CA GLY A 80 -0.21 -14.54 4.36
C GLY A 80 0.93 -13.79 3.67
N VAL A 81 1.05 -13.92 2.35
CA VAL A 81 2.03 -13.15 1.56
C VAL A 81 1.70 -11.65 1.59
N MET A 82 0.43 -11.27 1.40
CA MET A 82 0.03 -9.86 1.42
C MET A 82 0.31 -9.22 2.78
N LEU A 83 -0.07 -9.87 3.88
CA LEU A 83 0.18 -9.40 5.24
C LEU A 83 1.67 -9.20 5.54
N MET A 84 2.52 -10.14 5.11
CA MET A 84 3.96 -10.03 5.24
C MET A 84 4.49 -8.80 4.48
N GLU A 85 4.00 -8.57 3.26
CA GLU A 85 4.41 -7.45 2.43
C GLU A 85 3.93 -6.10 2.95
N HIS A 86 2.73 -6.02 3.52
CA HIS A 86 2.28 -4.81 4.22
C HIS A 86 3.27 -4.43 5.33
N GLU A 87 3.71 -5.39 6.15
CA GLU A 87 4.67 -5.09 7.23
C GLU A 87 6.04 -4.68 6.68
N MET A 88 6.52 -5.32 5.61
CA MET A 88 7.74 -4.87 4.93
C MET A 88 7.60 -3.44 4.40
N GLY A 89 6.46 -3.12 3.78
CA GLY A 89 6.13 -1.78 3.30
C GLY A 89 6.15 -0.73 4.43
N ARG A 90 5.50 -1.04 5.56
CA ARG A 90 5.56 -0.21 6.78
C ARG A 90 7.00 -0.02 7.28
N GLY A 91 7.84 -1.05 7.18
CA GLY A 91 9.28 -0.98 7.44
C GLY A 91 10.00 0.09 6.62
N PHE A 92 9.83 0.06 5.30
CA PHE A 92 10.45 1.05 4.41
C PHE A 92 9.93 2.47 4.64
N ILE A 93 8.63 2.64 4.94
CA ILE A 93 8.06 3.94 5.30
C ILE A 93 8.71 4.49 6.58
N ARG A 94 8.89 3.66 7.62
CA ARG A 94 9.59 4.06 8.85
C ARG A 94 11.04 4.49 8.56
N GLN A 95 11.75 3.72 7.73
CA GLN A 95 13.12 4.04 7.34
C GLN A 95 13.22 5.37 6.56
N MET A 96 12.32 5.60 5.59
CA MET A 96 12.27 6.86 4.85
C MET A 96 11.98 8.05 5.78
N ARG A 97 11.05 7.91 6.74
CA ARG A 97 10.76 8.97 7.73
C ARG A 97 11.98 9.30 8.60
N GLN A 98 12.74 8.29 9.02
CA GLN A 98 13.95 8.49 9.80
C GLN A 98 15.02 9.25 8.99
N CYS A 99 15.22 8.86 7.73
CA CYS A 99 16.20 9.51 6.85
C CYS A 99 15.78 10.95 6.49
N ALA A 100 14.47 11.19 6.36
CA ALA A 100 13.92 12.51 6.04
C ALA A 100 14.17 13.57 7.12
N ALA A 101 14.64 13.19 8.32
CA ALA A 101 14.99 14.12 9.38
C ALA A 101 16.18 15.03 9.02
N ASP A 102 17.12 14.58 8.17
CA ASP A 102 18.28 15.35 7.74
C ASP A 102 18.83 14.88 6.39
N LEU A 103 18.15 15.27 5.30
CA LEU A 103 18.55 14.93 3.93
C LEU A 103 19.75 15.74 3.40
N SER A 104 20.33 16.64 4.22
CA SER A 104 21.58 17.33 3.88
C SER A 104 22.78 16.37 3.92
N LYS A 105 22.67 15.30 4.70
CA LYS A 105 23.68 14.24 4.81
C LYS A 105 23.56 13.26 3.65
N GLU A 106 24.69 13.01 2.98
CA GLU A 106 24.77 12.07 1.85
C GLU A 106 24.28 10.67 2.23
N GLU A 107 24.69 10.16 3.39
CA GLU A 107 24.27 8.84 3.89
C GLU A 107 22.74 8.76 4.10
N ALA A 108 22.15 9.76 4.75
CA ALA A 108 20.71 9.82 4.96
C ALA A 108 19.95 9.87 3.62
N ARG A 109 20.45 10.65 2.66
CA ARG A 109 19.86 10.73 1.32
C ARG A 109 19.97 9.40 0.56
N ARG A 110 21.11 8.73 0.65
CA ARG A 110 21.31 7.40 0.04
C ARG A 110 20.37 6.37 0.65
N SER A 111 20.31 6.27 1.98
CA SER A 111 19.41 5.33 2.67
C SER A 111 17.94 5.63 2.42
N PHE A 112 17.56 6.91 2.31
CA PHE A 112 16.21 7.31 1.88
C PHE A 112 15.92 6.72 0.50
N CYS A 113 16.81 6.93 -0.48
CA CYS A 113 16.60 6.47 -1.84
C CYS A 113 16.54 4.94 -1.94
N GLU A 114 17.40 4.22 -1.23
CA GLU A 114 17.39 2.75 -1.17
C GLU A 114 16.05 2.23 -0.61
N ALA A 115 15.57 2.81 0.49
CA ALA A 115 14.27 2.46 1.08
C ALA A 115 13.10 2.81 0.15
N ALA A 116 13.14 3.97 -0.50
CA ALA A 116 12.11 4.42 -1.43
C ALA A 116 11.99 3.50 -2.65
N TYR A 117 13.11 3.14 -3.29
CA TYR A 117 13.10 2.21 -4.42
C TYR A 117 12.62 0.81 -4.01
N SER A 118 13.03 0.34 -2.82
CA SER A 118 12.56 -0.94 -2.29
C SER A 118 11.05 -0.94 -2.04
N TYR A 119 10.52 0.14 -1.44
CA TYR A 119 9.08 0.33 -1.24
C TYR A 119 8.31 0.39 -2.57
N ILE A 120 8.81 1.15 -3.56
CA ILE A 120 8.17 1.26 -4.87
C ILE A 120 8.11 -0.12 -5.55
N SER A 121 9.23 -0.84 -5.57
CA SER A 121 9.28 -2.16 -6.20
C SER A 121 8.37 -3.15 -5.49
N LEU A 122 8.36 -3.14 -4.16
CA LEU A 122 7.50 -4.00 -3.36
C LEU A 122 6.03 -3.71 -3.65
N LEU A 123 5.60 -2.45 -3.55
CA LEU A 123 4.19 -2.11 -3.61
C LEU A 123 3.59 -2.29 -5.01
N ARG A 124 4.38 -2.05 -6.07
CA ARG A 124 3.94 -2.37 -7.46
C ARG A 124 3.70 -3.86 -7.65
N ALA A 125 4.64 -4.70 -7.19
CA ALA A 125 4.52 -6.15 -7.29
C ALA A 125 3.40 -6.68 -6.38
N HIS A 126 3.17 -6.03 -5.24
CA HIS A 126 2.08 -6.32 -4.33
C HIS A 126 0.72 -6.07 -4.99
N ILE A 127 0.50 -4.85 -5.47
CA ILE A 127 -0.72 -4.44 -6.20
C ILE A 127 -0.99 -5.39 -7.38
N GLU A 128 0.04 -5.75 -8.16
CA GLU A 128 -0.13 -6.69 -9.28
C GLU A 128 -0.66 -8.05 -8.82
N LYS A 129 -0.15 -8.59 -7.70
CA LYS A 129 -0.64 -9.86 -7.16
C LYS A 129 -2.06 -9.77 -6.64
N GLU A 130 -2.43 -8.66 -6.03
CA GLU A 130 -3.80 -8.46 -5.57
C GLU A 130 -4.76 -8.37 -6.75
N ASP A 131 -4.48 -7.48 -7.70
CA ASP A 131 -5.32 -7.22 -8.86
C ASP A 131 -5.50 -8.44 -9.76
N THR A 132 -4.45 -9.25 -9.93
CA THR A 132 -4.43 -10.35 -10.91
C THR A 132 -4.61 -11.74 -10.30
N VAL A 133 -4.44 -11.89 -8.98
CA VAL A 133 -4.56 -13.18 -8.29
C VAL A 133 -5.56 -13.12 -7.15
N LEU A 134 -5.32 -12.31 -6.13
CA LEU A 134 -6.14 -12.35 -4.90
C LEU A 134 -7.57 -11.84 -5.13
N PHE A 135 -7.75 -10.74 -5.85
CA PHE A 135 -9.07 -10.17 -6.12
C PHE A 135 -9.91 -11.06 -7.05
N PRO A 136 -9.37 -11.67 -8.13
CA PRO A 136 -10.09 -12.70 -8.88
C PRO A 136 -10.50 -13.90 -8.02
N MET A 137 -9.65 -14.34 -7.08
CA MET A 137 -10.02 -15.40 -6.12
C MET A 137 -11.14 -14.94 -5.18
N ALA A 138 -11.07 -13.70 -4.68
CA ALA A 138 -12.09 -13.09 -3.85
C ALA A 138 -13.45 -13.04 -4.57
N ASP A 139 -13.45 -12.58 -5.82
CA ASP A 139 -14.65 -12.51 -6.67
C ASP A 139 -15.24 -13.90 -6.98
N GLY A 140 -14.41 -14.95 -6.98
CA GLY A 140 -14.85 -16.33 -7.15
C GLY A 140 -15.55 -16.93 -5.92
N VAL A 141 -15.28 -16.40 -4.72
CA VAL A 141 -15.85 -16.91 -3.45
C VAL A 141 -16.89 -15.96 -2.83
N LEU A 142 -16.94 -14.70 -3.26
CA LEU A 142 -17.89 -13.69 -2.82
C LEU A 142 -19.10 -13.64 -3.76
N ASP A 143 -20.29 -13.75 -3.18
CA ASP A 143 -21.55 -13.48 -3.86
C ASP A 143 -21.90 -11.99 -3.79
N THR A 144 -22.96 -11.58 -4.48
CA THR A 144 -23.43 -10.19 -4.51
C THR A 144 -23.65 -9.62 -3.11
N GLU A 145 -24.23 -10.40 -2.21
CA GLU A 145 -24.47 -9.98 -0.82
C GLU A 145 -23.17 -9.89 -0.01
N GLY A 146 -22.22 -10.79 -0.24
CA GLY A 146 -20.87 -10.72 0.33
C GLY A 146 -20.15 -9.42 -0.05
N HIS A 147 -20.11 -9.08 -1.34
CA HIS A 147 -19.54 -7.82 -1.79
C HIS A 147 -20.25 -6.61 -1.18
N LYS A 148 -21.58 -6.60 -1.14
CA LYS A 148 -22.36 -5.51 -0.54
C LYS A 148 -21.98 -5.26 0.91
N LYS A 149 -21.90 -6.31 1.73
CA LYS A 149 -21.52 -6.19 3.15
C LYS A 149 -20.09 -5.66 3.32
N LEU A 150 -19.17 -6.06 2.43
CA LEU A 150 -17.79 -5.55 2.47
C LEU A 150 -17.75 -4.06 2.14
N VAL A 151 -18.46 -3.61 1.11
CA VAL A 151 -18.57 -2.19 0.76
C VAL A 151 -19.12 -1.37 1.95
N GLU A 152 -20.21 -1.83 2.58
CA GLU A 152 -20.76 -1.14 3.76
C GLU A 152 -19.77 -1.05 4.94
N ARG A 153 -18.90 -2.06 5.11
CA ARG A 153 -17.83 -2.05 6.12
C ARG A 153 -16.68 -1.12 5.72
N PHE A 154 -16.32 -1.04 4.44
CA PHE A 154 -15.33 -0.09 3.94
C PHE A 154 -15.77 1.35 4.21
N ASP A 155 -17.03 1.69 3.92
CA ASP A 155 -17.58 3.04 4.19
C ASP A 155 -17.58 3.41 5.68
N GLN A 156 -17.61 2.41 6.58
CA GLN A 156 -17.53 2.63 8.03
C GLN A 156 -16.09 2.82 8.51
N HIS A 157 -15.12 2.18 7.86
CA HIS A 157 -13.70 2.31 8.16
C HIS A 157 -13.15 3.71 7.84
N GLU A 158 -13.75 4.39 6.86
CA GLU A 158 -13.34 5.71 6.40
C GLU A 158 -13.92 6.89 7.20
N LYS A 159 -14.83 6.63 8.15
CA LYS A 159 -15.49 7.66 8.98
C LYS A 159 -14.75 7.92 10.28
#